data_AF-A0A7S0RG14-F1
#
_entry.id   AF-A0A7S0RG14-F1
#
_cell.length_a   1.000
_cell.length_b   1.000
_cell.length_c   1.000
_cell.angle_alpha   90.00
_cell.angle_beta   90.00
_cell.angle_gamma   90.00
#
_symmetry.space_group_name_H-M   'P 1'
#
loop_
_entity.id
_entity.type
_entity.pdbx_description
1 polymer ?
#
loop_
_entity_poly.entity_id
_entity_poly.type
_entity_poly.pdbx_seq_one_letter_code
_entity_poly.pdbx_strand_id
1 'polypeptide(L)'
;VVRDVGAFRGRFTTYDVWNELLHERRFVDECGLWADTVKDAFRWAHEADPTAMLCVNEYALIDGEDWHDLITLVSTWLSEGVPVHCIGVQAHVKPDLATELIKYRLDRLAVVGLPLYITELDVQSGWDPVSQT
;
A
#
# COMPACT_ATOMS: atom_id res chain seq x y z
N VAL A 1 -1.07 -9.10 13.61
CA VAL A 1 0.06 -8.14 13.71
C VAL A 1 1.11 -8.59 14.73
N VAL A 2 0.92 -8.35 16.05
CA VAL A 2 1.98 -8.55 17.08
C VAL A 2 2.63 -9.93 17.05
N ARG A 3 1.83 -11.00 16.98
CA ARG A 3 2.33 -12.38 16.94
C ARG A 3 3.37 -12.58 15.82
N ASP A 4 3.02 -12.18 14.60
CA ASP A 4 3.82 -12.48 13.41
C ASP A 4 5.00 -11.52 13.28
N VAL A 5 4.78 -10.21 13.43
CA VAL A 5 5.87 -9.22 13.39
C VAL A 5 6.88 -9.50 14.51
N GLY A 6 6.43 -9.85 15.71
CA GLY A 6 7.30 -10.23 16.82
C GLY A 6 8.07 -11.54 16.57
N ALA A 7 7.42 -12.56 15.99
CA ALA A 7 8.07 -13.83 15.67
C ALA A 7 9.15 -13.69 14.59
N PHE A 8 8.99 -12.73 13.66
CA PHE A 8 9.94 -12.46 12.58
C PHE A 8 10.76 -11.19 12.80
N ARG A 9 10.80 -10.66 14.03
CA ARG A 9 11.54 -9.45 14.37
C ARG A 9 12.98 -9.51 13.87
N GLY A 10 13.40 -8.48 13.13
CA GLY A 10 14.75 -8.37 12.54
C GLY A 10 15.06 -9.36 11.41
N ARG A 11 14.09 -10.19 10.99
CA ARG A 11 14.25 -11.12 9.86
C ARG A 11 13.71 -10.56 8.55
N PHE A 12 12.65 -9.75 8.64
CA PHE A 12 12.13 -8.97 7.52
C PHE A 12 12.31 -7.49 7.83
N THR A 13 12.78 -6.73 6.85
CA THR A 13 13.04 -5.29 6.98
C THR A 13 11.82 -4.44 6.66
N THR A 14 10.83 -5.02 5.98
CA THR A 14 9.66 -4.32 5.47
C THR A 14 8.43 -5.21 5.61
N TYR A 15 7.31 -4.63 6.00
CA TYR A 15 6.01 -5.29 6.08
C TYR A 15 4.94 -4.41 5.43
N ASP A 16 4.10 -5.02 4.60
CA ASP A 16 2.83 -4.43 4.22
C ASP A 16 1.84 -4.70 5.36
N VAL A 17 1.61 -3.68 6.20
CA VAL A 17 0.73 -3.80 7.37
C VAL A 17 -0.72 -3.94 6.93
N TRP A 18 -1.08 -3.19 5.87
CA TRP A 18 -2.34 -3.33 5.15
C TRP A 18 -2.05 -3.48 3.66
N ASN A 19 -2.71 -4.47 3.08
CA ASN A 19 -2.78 -4.70 1.64
C ASN A 19 -4.20 -4.37 1.18
N GLU A 20 -4.33 -3.58 0.13
CA GLU A 20 -5.58 -3.28 -0.59
C GLU A 20 -6.67 -2.61 0.25
N LEU A 21 -6.28 -1.80 1.23
CA LEU A 21 -7.20 -1.16 2.17
C LEU A 21 -8.16 -0.19 1.47
N LEU A 22 -7.82 0.40 0.32
CA LEU A 22 -8.75 1.28 -0.40
C LEU A 22 -9.81 0.50 -1.19
N HIS A 23 -9.55 -0.77 -1.48
CA HIS A 23 -10.37 -1.57 -2.37
C HIS A 23 -11.17 -2.64 -1.61
N GLU A 24 -10.51 -3.36 -0.69
CA GLU A 24 -11.07 -4.48 0.08
C GLU A 24 -11.63 -4.01 1.44
N ARG A 25 -12.36 -2.88 1.40
CA ARG A 25 -12.87 -2.18 2.60
C ARG A 25 -13.96 -2.90 3.36
N ARG A 26 -14.65 -3.85 2.73
CA ARG A 26 -15.86 -4.46 3.28
C ARG A 26 -15.69 -4.98 4.70
N PHE A 27 -14.60 -5.71 4.97
CA PHE A 27 -14.31 -6.22 6.30
C PHE A 27 -14.10 -5.10 7.33
N VAL A 28 -13.37 -4.05 6.93
CA VAL A 28 -13.08 -2.89 7.77
C VAL A 28 -14.36 -2.10 8.08
N ASP A 29 -15.23 -1.94 7.08
CA ASP A 29 -16.52 -1.26 7.21
C ASP A 29 -17.48 -2.04 8.10
N GLU A 30 -17.70 -3.33 7.83
CA GLU A 30 -18.65 -4.18 8.57
C GLU A 30 -18.23 -4.36 10.03
N CYS A 31 -16.92 -4.39 10.31
CA CYS A 31 -16.40 -4.49 11.67
C CYS A 31 -16.12 -3.14 12.35
N GLY A 32 -16.33 -2.01 11.67
CA GLY A 32 -16.14 -0.66 12.24
C GLY A 32 -14.70 -0.36 12.63
N LEU A 33 -13.71 -0.85 11.86
CA LEU A 33 -12.30 -0.87 12.25
C LEU A 33 -11.53 0.44 11.93
N TRP A 34 -12.14 1.37 11.18
CA TRP A 34 -11.49 2.60 10.71
C TRP A 34 -11.02 3.54 11.80
N ALA A 35 -11.80 3.65 12.89
CA ALA A 35 -11.54 4.66 13.92
C ALA A 35 -10.18 4.44 14.59
N ASP A 36 -9.91 3.19 14.97
CA ASP A 36 -8.75 2.85 15.81
C ASP A 36 -7.96 1.68 15.24
N THR A 37 -8.59 0.52 15.03
CA THR A 37 -7.90 -0.75 14.71
C THR A 37 -6.99 -0.69 13.48
N VAL A 38 -7.42 -0.01 12.41
CA VAL A 38 -6.60 0.11 11.19
C VAL A 38 -5.29 0.85 11.47
N LYS A 39 -5.35 1.94 12.24
CA LYS A 39 -4.18 2.73 12.65
C LYS A 39 -3.37 2.04 13.74
N ASP A 40 -4.05 1.39 14.67
CA ASP A 40 -3.42 0.62 15.75
C ASP A 40 -2.63 -0.58 15.22
N ALA A 41 -3.03 -1.16 14.09
CA ALA A 41 -2.22 -2.18 13.42
C ALA A 41 -0.78 -1.70 13.15
N PHE A 42 -0.59 -0.44 12.72
CA PHE A 42 0.75 0.13 12.56
C PHE A 42 1.46 0.33 13.89
N ARG A 43 0.74 0.82 14.91
CA ARG A 43 1.32 1.02 16.26
C ARG A 43 1.79 -0.30 16.85
N TRP A 44 0.96 -1.34 16.78
CA TRP A 44 1.29 -2.69 17.23
C TRP A 44 2.44 -3.33 16.44
N ALA A 45 2.50 -3.09 15.12
CA ALA A 45 3.61 -3.57 14.30
C ALA A 45 4.91 -2.88 14.71
N HIS A 46 4.87 -1.56 14.93
CA HIS A 46 6.03 -0.78 15.35
C HIS A 46 6.51 -1.18 16.76
N GLU A 47 5.60 -1.43 17.69
CA GLU A 47 5.94 -1.94 19.02
C GLU A 47 6.60 -3.32 18.96
N ALA A 48 6.13 -4.20 18.05
CA ALA A 48 6.67 -5.55 17.88
C ALA A 48 8.05 -5.56 17.20
N ASP A 49 8.26 -4.72 16.19
CA ASP A 49 9.56 -4.49 15.56
C ASP A 49 9.75 -3.00 15.19
N PRO A 50 10.39 -2.20 16.07
CA PRO A 50 10.62 -0.79 15.81
C PRO A 50 11.59 -0.51 14.66
N THR A 51 12.31 -1.53 14.18
CA THR A 51 13.31 -1.39 13.11
C THR A 51 12.76 -1.65 11.72
N ALA A 52 11.52 -2.16 11.63
CA ALA A 52 10.92 -2.50 10.35
C ALA A 52 10.25 -1.28 9.67
N MET A 53 10.33 -1.25 8.34
CA MET A 53 9.56 -0.35 7.50
C MET A 53 8.12 -0.87 7.40
N LEU A 54 7.14 -0.02 7.73
CA LEU A 54 5.72 -0.39 7.77
C LEU A 54 4.99 0.33 6.64
N CYS A 55 4.50 -0.43 5.66
CA CYS A 55 3.90 0.10 4.45
C CYS A 55 2.37 -0.09 4.42
N VAL A 56 1.70 0.80 3.69
CA VAL A 56 0.41 0.51 3.04
C VAL A 56 0.71 0.11 1.60
N ASN A 57 0.19 -1.04 1.13
CA ASN A 57 0.42 -1.53 -0.24
C ASN A 57 -0.88 -1.55 -1.03
N GLU A 58 -0.95 -0.80 -2.15
CA GLU A 58 -2.14 -0.74 -3.00
C GLU A 58 -1.83 -0.95 -4.50
N TYR A 59 -2.81 -1.47 -5.22
CA TYR A 59 -2.91 -1.38 -6.68
C TYR A 59 -3.61 -0.08 -7.13
N ALA A 60 -3.75 0.10 -8.44
CA ALA A 60 -4.42 1.24 -9.07
C ALA A 60 -3.79 2.61 -8.78
N LEU A 61 -2.61 2.66 -8.14
CA LEU A 61 -1.93 3.92 -7.85
C LEU A 61 -1.26 4.55 -9.08
N ILE A 62 -0.78 3.74 -10.03
CA ILE A 62 -0.09 4.23 -11.23
C ILE A 62 -0.89 4.00 -12.51
N ASP A 63 -1.85 3.07 -12.51
CA ASP A 63 -2.71 2.73 -13.65
C ASP A 63 -4.19 3.10 -13.42
N GLY A 64 -4.59 3.48 -12.20
CA GLY A 64 -5.92 3.95 -11.80
C GLY A 64 -5.92 5.33 -11.12
N GLU A 65 -6.96 5.63 -10.32
CA GLU A 65 -7.18 6.97 -9.73
C GLU A 65 -7.01 7.02 -8.20
N ASP A 66 -6.67 5.90 -7.56
CA ASP A 66 -6.64 5.75 -6.10
C ASP A 66 -5.44 6.45 -5.43
N TRP A 67 -4.51 6.98 -6.24
CA TRP A 67 -3.35 7.73 -5.76
C TRP A 67 -3.75 8.95 -4.92
N HIS A 68 -4.87 9.62 -5.22
CA HIS A 68 -5.31 10.79 -4.44
C HIS A 68 -5.84 10.39 -3.06
N ASP A 69 -6.64 9.33 -3.02
CA ASP A 69 -7.24 8.80 -1.79
C ASP A 69 -6.15 8.23 -0.87
N LEU A 70 -5.16 7.54 -1.43
CA LEU A 70 -4.03 7.04 -0.65
C LEU A 70 -3.20 8.17 -0.05
N ILE A 71 -2.90 9.23 -0.82
CA ILE A 71 -2.19 10.41 -0.30
C ILE A 71 -2.95 11.01 0.87
N THR A 72 -4.28 11.17 0.74
CA THR A 72 -5.13 11.75 1.77
C THR A 72 -5.14 10.89 3.03
N LEU A 73 -5.31 9.57 2.87
CA LEU A 73 -5.31 8.61 3.98
C LEU A 73 -3.97 8.63 4.74
N VAL A 74 -2.87 8.43 4.03
CA VAL A 74 -1.54 8.33 4.65
C VAL A 74 -1.12 9.67 5.27
N SER A 75 -1.37 10.80 4.61
CA SER A 75 -1.06 12.13 5.18
C SER A 75 -1.85 12.39 6.47
N THR A 76 -3.11 11.95 6.53
CA THR A 76 -3.93 12.05 7.74
C THR A 76 -3.32 11.22 8.87
N TRP A 77 -2.97 9.97 8.60
CA TRP A 77 -2.35 9.08 9.57
C TRP A 77 -1.00 9.60 10.09
N LEU A 78 -0.16 10.13 9.20
CA LEU A 78 1.10 10.78 9.59
C LEU A 78 0.85 11.97 10.52
N SER A 79 -0.18 12.79 10.24
CA SER A 79 -0.56 13.92 11.09
C SER A 79 -1.07 13.50 12.48
N GLU A 80 -1.62 12.29 12.58
CA GLU A 80 -2.08 11.65 13.83
C GLU A 80 -0.98 10.84 14.54
N GLY A 81 0.26 10.86 14.02
CA GLY A 81 1.40 10.16 14.60
C GLY A 81 1.39 8.63 14.43
N VAL A 82 0.67 8.12 13.44
CA VAL A 82 0.69 6.68 13.09
C VAL A 82 2.04 6.35 12.43
N PRO A 83 2.75 5.28 12.83
CA PRO A 83 4.08 4.95 12.33
C PRO A 83 4.03 4.27 10.95
N VAL A 84 3.62 5.02 9.93
CA VAL A 84 3.71 4.60 8.52
C VAL A 84 5.06 5.05 7.98
N HIS A 85 5.81 4.14 7.37
CA HIS A 85 7.18 4.41 6.92
C HIS A 85 7.36 4.32 5.40
N CYS A 86 6.38 3.76 4.68
CA CYS A 86 6.48 3.56 3.23
C CYS A 86 5.11 3.42 2.56
N ILE A 87 5.12 3.57 1.24
CA ILE A 87 4.00 3.22 0.37
C ILE A 87 4.47 2.11 -0.57
N GLY A 88 3.76 0.99 -0.57
CA GLY A 88 3.87 -0.06 -1.56
C GLY A 88 2.99 0.26 -2.76
N VAL A 89 3.58 0.17 -3.94
CA VAL A 89 2.92 0.34 -5.24
C VAL A 89 3.01 -1.02 -5.93
N GLN A 90 1.90 -1.76 -5.97
CA GLN A 90 1.87 -3.11 -6.57
C GLN A 90 2.35 -3.06 -8.01
N ALA A 91 1.94 -2.04 -8.77
CA ALA A 91 2.34 -1.84 -10.16
C ALA A 91 1.93 -2.98 -11.11
N HIS A 92 0.68 -3.43 -11.00
CA HIS A 92 0.03 -4.21 -12.05
C HIS A 92 -0.28 -3.29 -13.25
N VAL A 93 0.56 -3.32 -14.29
CA VAL A 93 0.54 -2.32 -15.37
C VAL A 93 -0.20 -2.86 -16.60
N LYS A 94 -1.05 -2.03 -17.21
CA LYS A 94 -1.63 -2.29 -18.54
C LYS A 94 -0.58 -2.04 -19.64
N PRO A 95 -0.54 -2.84 -20.73
CA PRO A 95 0.46 -2.72 -21.79
C PRO A 95 0.62 -1.34 -22.43
N ASP A 96 -0.46 -0.58 -22.46
CA ASP A 96 -0.60 0.71 -23.16
C ASP A 96 -0.50 1.91 -22.22
N LEU A 97 -0.20 1.68 -20.93
CA LEU A 97 -0.05 2.76 -19.96
C LEU A 97 1.18 3.61 -20.29
N ALA A 98 0.96 4.89 -20.56
CA ALA A 98 2.03 5.83 -20.88
C ALA A 98 3.01 5.99 -19.70
N THR A 99 4.30 5.87 -19.97
CA THR A 99 5.37 6.01 -18.97
C THR A 99 5.38 7.38 -18.28
N GLU A 100 4.96 8.43 -19.00
CA GLU A 100 4.81 9.78 -18.49
C GLU A 100 3.73 9.86 -17.42
N LEU A 101 2.64 9.09 -17.58
CA LEU A 101 1.57 9.01 -16.59
C LEU A 101 2.01 8.25 -15.35
N ILE A 102 2.76 7.15 -15.52
CA ILE A 102 3.38 6.41 -14.40
C ILE A 102 4.30 7.36 -13.61
N LYS A 103 5.20 8.06 -14.29
CA LYS A 103 6.09 9.03 -13.66
C LYS A 103 5.31 10.12 -12.92
N TYR A 104 4.31 10.71 -13.57
CA TYR A 104 3.47 11.74 -12.96
C TYR A 104 2.84 11.23 -11.65
N ARG A 105 2.24 10.04 -11.65
CA ARG A 105 1.57 9.47 -10.45
C ARG A 105 2.58 9.13 -9.34
N LEU A 106 3.75 8.59 -9.67
CA LEU A 106 4.83 8.40 -8.70
C LEU A 106 5.33 9.72 -8.11
N ASP A 107 5.48 10.77 -8.93
CA ASP A 107 5.85 12.11 -8.45
C ASP A 107 4.79 12.69 -7.50
N ARG A 108 3.49 12.41 -7.75
CA ARG A 108 2.39 12.81 -6.86
C ARG A 108 2.44 12.08 -5.52
N LEU A 109 2.64 10.75 -5.52
CA LEU A 109 2.77 9.95 -4.31
C LEU A 109 3.97 10.37 -3.46
N ALA A 110 5.09 10.72 -4.11
CA ALA A 110 6.32 11.14 -3.44
C ALA A 110 6.15 12.43 -2.61
N VAL A 111 5.11 13.24 -2.86
CA VAL A 111 4.80 14.45 -2.06
C VAL A 111 4.48 14.11 -0.61
N VAL A 112 4.02 12.88 -0.31
CA VAL A 112 3.80 12.40 1.07
C VAL A 112 5.11 12.39 1.88
N GLY A 113 6.27 12.34 1.22
CA GLY A 113 7.57 12.36 1.86
C GLY A 113 8.03 11.01 2.42
N LEU A 114 7.34 9.93 2.07
CA LEU A 114 7.73 8.55 2.38
C LEU A 114 8.40 7.88 1.17
N PRO A 115 9.31 6.92 1.38
CA PRO A 115 9.83 6.07 0.31
C PRO A 115 8.70 5.25 -0.35
N LEU A 116 8.77 5.16 -1.68
CA LEU A 116 7.90 4.32 -2.50
C LEU A 116 8.63 3.01 -2.84
N TYR A 117 7.93 1.88 -2.71
CA TYR A 117 8.42 0.56 -3.11
C TYR A 117 7.54 0.03 -4.24
N ILE A 118 8.15 -0.37 -5.35
CA ILE A 118 7.45 -1.16 -6.38
C ILE A 118 7.46 -2.61 -5.91
N THR A 119 6.29 -3.19 -5.62
CA THR A 119 6.19 -4.43 -4.84
C THR A 119 5.84 -5.66 -5.69
N GLU A 120 5.02 -5.52 -6.73
CA GLU A 120 4.40 -6.65 -7.45
C GLU A 120 4.38 -6.46 -8.98
N LEU A 121 5.37 -5.73 -9.51
CA LEU A 121 5.37 -5.31 -10.92
C LEU A 121 5.13 -6.48 -11.87
N ASP A 122 4.05 -6.39 -12.61
CA ASP A 122 3.78 -7.16 -13.81
C ASP A 122 3.19 -6.27 -14.90
N VAL A 123 3.23 -6.78 -16.13
CA VAL A 123 2.57 -6.16 -17.27
C VAL A 123 1.53 -7.16 -17.75
N GLN A 124 0.26 -6.80 -17.62
CA GLN A 124 -0.84 -7.66 -18.03
C GLN A 124 -0.66 -8.04 -19.49
N SER A 125 -0.51 -9.32 -19.79
CA SER A 125 -0.55 -9.75 -21.18
C SER A 125 -1.96 -9.47 -21.70
N GLY A 126 -2.11 -8.70 -22.79
CA GLY A 126 -3.37 -8.59 -23.52
C GLY A 126 -3.85 -9.90 -24.18
N TRP A 127 -3.32 -11.03 -23.69
CA TRP A 127 -3.61 -12.37 -24.13
C TRP A 127 -4.85 -12.88 -23.38
N ASP A 128 -5.97 -12.90 -24.08
CA ASP A 128 -7.18 -13.59 -23.66
C ASP A 128 -7.23 -14.96 -24.37
N PRO A 129 -7.09 -16.10 -23.66
CA PRO A 129 -7.17 -17.43 -24.25
C PRO A 129 -8.53 -17.71 -24.93
N VAL A 130 -9.59 -16.98 -24.58
CA VAL A 130 -10.95 -17.17 -25.09
C VAL A 130 -11.15 -16.42 -26.42
N SER A 131 -10.38 -15.37 -26.69
CA SER A 131 -10.46 -14.59 -27.94
C SER A 131 -9.88 -15.29 -29.18
N GLN A 132 -9.32 -16.49 -29.02
CA GLN A 132 -8.70 -17.26 -30.11
C GLN A 132 -9.61 -18.33 -30.75
N THR A 133 -10.87 -18.45 -30.32
CA THR A 133 -11.87 -19.35 -30.90
C THR A 133 -12.97 -18.60 -31.64
#